data_AF-A0A060T460-F1
#
_entry.id   AF-A0A060T460-F1
#
_cell.length_a   1.000
_cell.length_b   1.000
_cell.length_c   1.000
_cell.angle_alpha   90.00
_cell.angle_beta   90.00
_cell.angle_gamma   90.00
#
_symmetry.space_group_name_H-M   'P 1'
#
loop_
_entity.id
_entity.type
_entity.pdbx_description
1 polymer ?
#
loop_
_entity_poly.entity_id
_entity_poly.type
_entity_poly.pdbx_seq_one_letter_code
_entity_poly.pdbx_strand_id
1 'polypeptide(L)'
;MTTESALIRACRQCHDIVERYLDSKDGDLRSRGQAQVKRSLAIVKDALGKHDMSEIAVSFNGGKDCQVMLIIFMAALYSEMDTRPTLLDGFDRLRCIYVHVNNSFEEVDKFVDDCKSQYALEVVRLPPPLKEAFDHYLGLHENIRAILVGIRRTDPYGSKLSYYEKTDHGWPEFMRVHPVLEWHYVEIWDFLLFTEVPYCPLYDQGYTSLGGTKNTCKNPTLERLDSHGNIIFRPAYELEDDDKERLSRIT
;
A
#
# COMPACT_ATOMS: atom_id res chain seq x y z
N MET A 1 -33.92 7.92 -0.99
CA MET A 1 -32.81 7.18 -0.37
C MET A 1 -31.61 7.37 -1.26
N THR A 2 -30.71 8.29 -0.90
CA THR A 2 -29.43 8.46 -1.61
C THR A 2 -28.62 7.17 -1.41
N THR A 3 -28.32 6.48 -2.50
CA THR A 3 -27.52 5.26 -2.47
C THR A 3 -26.10 5.63 -2.05
N GLU A 4 -25.58 4.99 -1.01
CA GLU A 4 -24.20 5.18 -0.54
C GLU A 4 -23.22 4.95 -1.70
N SER A 5 -22.29 5.90 -1.93
CA SER A 5 -21.36 5.81 -3.06
C SER A 5 -20.43 4.60 -2.92
N ALA A 6 -19.89 4.11 -4.05
CA ALA A 6 -18.96 2.99 -4.03
C ALA A 6 -17.72 3.27 -3.16
N LEU A 7 -17.20 4.50 -3.22
CA LEU A 7 -16.08 4.96 -2.41
C LEU A 7 -16.41 4.93 -0.91
N ILE A 8 -17.55 5.51 -0.49
CA ILE A 8 -17.94 5.52 0.93
C ILE A 8 -18.10 4.10 1.47
N ARG A 9 -18.72 3.20 0.69
CA ARG A 9 -18.83 1.77 1.07
C ARG A 9 -17.48 1.11 1.25
N ALA A 10 -16.54 1.35 0.33
CA ALA A 10 -15.19 0.80 0.42
C ALA A 10 -14.42 1.37 1.63
N CYS A 11 -14.58 2.67 1.93
CA CYS A 11 -14.01 3.31 3.12
C CYS A 11 -14.58 2.70 4.41
N ARG A 12 -15.90 2.49 4.48
CA ARG A 12 -16.54 1.80 5.63
C ARG A 12 -15.99 0.39 5.81
N GLN A 13 -15.89 -0.39 4.73
CA GLN A 13 -15.34 -1.74 4.81
C GLN A 13 -13.90 -1.76 5.34
N CYS A 14 -13.06 -0.84 4.87
CA CYS A 14 -11.69 -0.69 5.37
C CYS A 14 -11.68 -0.27 6.84
N HIS A 15 -12.56 0.64 7.24
CA HIS A 15 -12.74 1.05 8.63
C HIS A 15 -13.10 -0.13 9.53
N ASP A 16 -14.13 -0.91 9.17
CA ASP A 16 -14.56 -2.07 9.95
C ASP A 16 -13.44 -3.13 10.07
N ILE A 17 -12.65 -3.32 9.02
CA ILE A 17 -11.47 -4.19 9.02
C ILE A 17 -10.40 -3.69 10.00
N VAL A 18 -10.09 -2.40 9.96
CA VAL A 18 -9.11 -1.76 10.84
C VAL A 18 -9.53 -1.82 12.30
N GLU A 19 -10.79 -1.49 12.61
CA GLU A 19 -11.32 -1.57 13.98
C GLU A 19 -11.27 -3.00 14.52
N ARG A 20 -11.68 -4.00 13.73
CA ARG A 20 -11.54 -5.42 14.13
C ARG A 20 -10.09 -5.82 14.43
N TYR A 21 -9.13 -5.30 13.65
CA TYR A 21 -7.71 -5.57 13.88
C TYR A 21 -7.23 -4.90 15.19
N LEU A 22 -7.66 -3.66 15.43
CA LEU A 22 -7.35 -2.90 16.65
C LEU A 22 -7.97 -3.52 17.92
N ASP A 23 -9.15 -4.13 17.81
CA ASP A 23 -9.88 -4.78 18.92
C ASP A 23 -9.50 -6.26 19.11
N SER A 24 -8.69 -6.82 18.21
CA SER A 24 -8.30 -8.23 18.26
C SER A 24 -7.41 -8.55 19.47
N LYS A 25 -7.40 -9.83 19.88
CA LYS A 25 -6.61 -10.27 21.04
C LYS A 25 -5.11 -10.04 20.82
N ASP A 26 -4.48 -9.57 21.89
CA ASP A 26 -3.08 -9.18 21.88
C ASP A 26 -2.14 -10.37 22.09
N GLY A 27 -1.31 -10.63 21.09
CA GLY A 27 0.01 -11.27 21.23
C GLY A 27 1.10 -10.26 20.84
N ASP A 28 2.38 -10.52 21.16
CA ASP A 28 3.47 -9.54 20.96
C ASP A 28 3.47 -8.90 19.55
N LEU A 29 3.45 -9.73 18.49
CA LEU A 29 3.39 -9.26 17.11
C LEU A 29 2.13 -8.44 16.82
N ARG A 30 0.96 -8.89 17.31
CA ARG A 30 -0.31 -8.18 17.13
C ARG A 30 -0.28 -6.81 17.79
N SER A 31 0.22 -6.70 19.01
CA SER A 31 0.31 -5.42 19.71
C SER A 31 1.25 -4.44 19.00
N ARG A 32 2.35 -4.94 18.42
CA ARG A 32 3.22 -4.12 17.57
C ARG A 32 2.48 -3.63 16.32
N GLY A 33 1.84 -4.53 15.57
CA GLY A 33 1.06 -4.15 14.39
C GLY A 33 -0.08 -3.16 14.70
N GLN A 34 -0.80 -3.34 15.82
CA GLN A 34 -1.83 -2.37 16.28
C GLN A 34 -1.22 -0.99 16.58
N ALA A 35 -0.04 -0.93 17.20
CA ALA A 35 0.67 0.32 17.43
C ALA A 35 1.02 1.01 16.10
N GLN A 36 1.40 0.25 15.09
CA GLN A 36 1.66 0.78 13.75
C GLN A 36 0.39 1.27 13.05
N VAL A 37 -0.72 0.54 13.13
CA VAL A 37 -2.02 1.00 12.61
C VAL A 37 -2.41 2.35 13.24
N LYS A 38 -2.31 2.47 14.58
CA LYS A 38 -2.60 3.73 15.30
C LYS A 38 -1.69 4.87 14.82
N ARG A 39 -0.40 4.60 14.61
CA ARG A 39 0.56 5.58 14.09
C ARG A 39 0.23 6.01 12.66
N SER A 40 -0.05 5.06 11.77
CA SER A 40 -0.42 5.33 10.39
C SER A 40 -1.73 6.12 10.29
N LEU A 41 -2.74 5.79 11.10
CA LEU A 41 -3.98 6.57 11.21
C LEU A 41 -3.69 8.02 11.64
N ALA A 42 -2.82 8.23 12.63
CA ALA A 42 -2.45 9.58 13.07
C ALA A 42 -1.76 10.39 11.96
N ILE A 43 -0.84 9.77 11.21
CA ILE A 43 -0.17 10.41 10.06
C ILE A 43 -1.21 10.75 8.99
N VAL A 44 -2.06 9.81 8.61
CA VAL A 44 -3.09 10.06 7.59
C VAL A 44 -4.04 11.19 8.00
N LYS A 45 -4.52 11.20 9.25
CA LYS A 45 -5.41 12.24 9.75
C LYS A 45 -4.75 13.62 9.75
N ASP A 46 -3.48 13.69 10.12
CA ASP A 46 -2.69 14.92 10.04
C ASP A 46 -2.52 15.39 8.57
N ALA A 47 -2.30 14.47 7.62
CA ALA A 47 -2.28 14.80 6.19
C ALA A 47 -3.63 15.35 5.70
N LEU A 48 -4.74 14.71 6.10
CA LEU A 48 -6.10 15.16 5.80
C LEU A 48 -6.47 16.49 6.48
N GLY A 49 -5.75 16.91 7.51
CA GLY A 49 -5.89 18.24 8.13
C GLY A 49 -5.06 19.33 7.43
N LYS A 50 -4.05 18.94 6.64
CA LYS A 50 -3.14 19.85 5.92
C LYS A 50 -3.50 20.04 4.45
N HIS A 51 -4.27 19.11 3.89
CA HIS A 51 -4.62 19.07 2.48
C HIS A 51 -6.10 18.76 2.32
N ASP A 52 -6.75 19.43 1.38
CA ASP A 52 -8.10 19.05 0.98
C ASP A 52 -8.06 17.68 0.30
N MET A 53 -9.16 16.93 0.37
CA MET A 53 -9.26 15.63 -0.32
C MET A 53 -8.96 15.75 -1.82
N SER A 54 -9.30 16.90 -2.42
CA SER A 54 -8.99 17.18 -3.82
C SER A 54 -7.50 17.30 -4.11
N GLU A 55 -6.64 17.53 -3.12
CA GLU A 55 -5.20 17.70 -3.31
C GLU A 55 -4.40 16.40 -3.05
N ILE A 56 -5.08 15.32 -2.64
CA ILE A 56 -4.45 14.07 -2.24
C ILE A 56 -4.62 13.01 -3.32
N ALA A 57 -3.53 12.27 -3.60
CA ALA A 57 -3.54 11.04 -4.38
C ALA A 57 -2.79 9.93 -3.65
N VAL A 58 -2.92 8.69 -4.13
CA VAL A 58 -2.20 7.53 -3.61
C VAL A 58 -1.33 6.91 -4.69
N SER A 59 -0.08 6.56 -4.35
CA SER A 59 0.76 5.71 -5.19
C SER A 59 0.58 4.24 -4.79
N PHE A 60 -0.06 3.45 -5.67
CA PHE A 60 -0.39 2.05 -5.41
C PHE A 60 0.11 1.16 -6.54
N ASN A 61 0.89 0.13 -6.20
CA ASN A 61 1.52 -0.76 -7.18
C ASN A 61 1.07 -2.24 -7.07
N GLY A 62 0.04 -2.53 -6.28
CA GLY A 62 -0.42 -3.90 -6.01
C GLY A 62 0.46 -4.67 -5.03
N GLY A 63 1.48 -4.04 -4.45
CA GLY A 63 2.30 -4.62 -3.40
C GLY A 63 1.59 -4.66 -2.04
N LYS A 64 2.09 -5.53 -1.15
CA LYS A 64 1.57 -5.70 0.22
C LYS A 64 1.62 -4.39 1.03
N ASP A 65 2.70 -3.61 0.87
CA ASP A 65 2.96 -2.42 1.68
C ASP A 65 2.00 -1.27 1.33
N CYS A 66 1.82 -0.99 0.03
CA CYS A 66 0.86 0.02 -0.42
C CYS A 66 -0.59 -0.43 -0.21
N GLN A 67 -0.87 -1.73 -0.14
CA GLN A 67 -2.20 -2.24 0.19
C GLN A 67 -2.56 -1.96 1.65
N VAL A 68 -1.67 -2.27 2.61
CA VAL A 68 -1.88 -1.91 4.02
C VAL A 68 -2.08 -0.40 4.16
N MET A 69 -1.22 0.40 3.51
CA MET A 69 -1.36 1.85 3.50
C MET A 69 -2.72 2.32 2.95
N LEU A 70 -3.18 1.75 1.84
CA LEU A 70 -4.46 2.09 1.22
C LEU A 70 -5.63 1.79 2.16
N ILE A 71 -5.66 0.60 2.76
CA ILE A 71 -6.72 0.20 3.69
C ILE A 71 -6.77 1.17 4.88
N ILE A 72 -5.62 1.50 5.47
CA ILE A 72 -5.56 2.44 6.60
C ILE A 72 -6.00 3.85 6.17
N PHE A 73 -5.62 4.30 4.96
CA PHE A 73 -6.05 5.59 4.44
C PHE A 73 -7.57 5.65 4.28
N MET A 74 -8.16 4.63 3.68
CA MET A 74 -9.61 4.54 3.49
C MET A 74 -10.38 4.44 4.82
N ALA A 75 -9.84 3.72 5.81
CA ALA A 75 -10.38 3.69 7.16
C ALA A 75 -10.40 5.08 7.80
N ALA A 76 -9.30 5.84 7.68
CA ALA A 76 -9.23 7.19 8.21
C ALA A 76 -10.19 8.14 7.50
N LEU A 77 -10.36 8.04 6.17
CA LEU A 77 -11.35 8.83 5.43
C LEU A 77 -12.74 8.63 6.01
N TYR A 78 -13.12 7.38 6.29
CA TYR A 78 -14.43 7.09 6.89
C TYR A 78 -14.56 7.68 8.30
N SER A 79 -13.57 7.49 9.18
CA SER A 79 -13.61 8.07 10.54
C SER A 79 -13.70 9.60 10.53
N GLU A 80 -13.07 10.26 9.57
CA GLU A 80 -13.06 11.72 9.49
C GLU A 80 -14.40 12.29 8.96
N MET A 81 -15.27 11.46 8.37
CA MET A 81 -16.61 11.90 7.95
C MET A 81 -17.54 12.22 9.13
N ASP A 82 -17.29 11.69 10.33
CA ASP A 82 -18.08 12.02 11.53
C ASP A 82 -17.94 13.51 11.89
N THR A 83 -16.74 14.08 11.70
CA THR A 83 -16.45 15.49 11.97
C THR A 83 -16.53 16.36 10.72
N ARG A 84 -16.32 15.76 9.54
CA ARG A 84 -16.36 16.42 8.22
C ARG A 84 -17.29 15.65 7.26
N PRO A 85 -18.62 15.75 7.41
CA PRO A 85 -19.58 14.94 6.63
C PRO A 85 -19.46 15.10 5.12
N THR A 86 -18.96 16.24 4.65
CA THR A 86 -18.78 16.58 3.23
C THR A 86 -17.37 16.27 2.70
N LEU A 87 -16.52 15.56 3.47
CA LEU A 87 -15.12 15.27 3.10
C LEU A 87 -14.99 14.60 1.73
N LEU A 88 -15.93 13.71 1.40
CA LEU A 88 -15.96 12.95 0.15
C LEU A 88 -17.06 13.43 -0.82
N ASP A 89 -17.64 14.61 -0.60
CA ASP A 89 -18.64 15.17 -1.53
C ASP A 89 -18.00 15.44 -2.88
N GLY A 90 -18.61 14.92 -3.95
CA GLY A 90 -18.07 15.01 -5.31
C GLY A 90 -16.97 14.00 -5.63
N PHE A 91 -16.68 13.04 -4.75
CA PHE A 91 -15.72 11.97 -5.00
C PHE A 91 -16.43 10.62 -5.14
N ASP A 92 -16.47 10.11 -6.37
CA ASP A 92 -16.92 8.73 -6.64
C ASP A 92 -15.78 7.71 -6.55
N ARG A 93 -14.53 8.17 -6.69
CA ARG A 93 -13.32 7.36 -6.70
C ARG A 93 -12.13 8.08 -6.09
N LEU A 94 -11.19 7.31 -5.57
CA LEU A 94 -9.93 7.81 -5.02
C LEU A 94 -8.85 7.89 -6.12
N ARG A 95 -8.22 9.05 -6.26
CA ARG A 95 -7.16 9.24 -7.26
C ARG A 95 -5.92 8.42 -6.92
N CYS A 96 -5.48 7.65 -7.91
CA CYS A 96 -4.42 6.67 -7.74
C CYS A 96 -3.47 6.72 -8.93
N ILE A 97 -2.18 6.85 -8.66
CA ILE A 97 -1.12 6.64 -9.65
C ILE A 97 -0.56 5.22 -9.50
N TYR A 98 -0.44 4.52 -10.62
CA TYR A 98 0.28 3.26 -10.71
C TYR A 98 1.39 3.37 -11.76
N VAL A 99 2.63 3.49 -11.31
CA VAL A 99 3.79 3.39 -12.19
C VAL A 99 4.13 1.91 -12.37
N HIS A 100 3.83 1.36 -13.54
CA HIS A 100 4.10 -0.04 -13.81
C HIS A 100 5.60 -0.29 -14.01
N VAL A 101 6.01 -1.53 -13.81
CA VAL A 101 7.39 -1.97 -14.10
C VAL A 101 7.45 -2.58 -15.50
N ASN A 102 8.59 -2.45 -16.16
CA ASN A 102 8.82 -3.13 -17.43
C ASN A 102 8.75 -4.66 -17.22
N ASN A 103 7.98 -5.35 -18.07
CA ASN A 103 7.72 -6.78 -17.94
C ASN A 103 7.05 -7.13 -16.59
N SER A 104 5.99 -6.41 -16.22
CA SER A 104 5.16 -6.71 -15.05
C SER A 104 4.64 -8.15 -15.08
N PHE A 105 4.39 -8.72 -13.90
CA PHE A 105 3.68 -9.99 -13.77
C PHE A 105 2.18 -9.75 -14.05
N GLU A 106 1.56 -10.62 -14.83
CA GLU A 106 0.12 -10.52 -15.13
C GLU A 106 -0.73 -10.59 -13.84
N GLU A 107 -0.27 -11.37 -12.85
CA GLU A 107 -0.92 -11.49 -11.55
C GLU A 107 -0.92 -10.19 -10.76
N VAL A 108 0.12 -9.36 -10.91
CA VAL A 108 0.18 -8.04 -10.27
C VAL A 108 -0.79 -7.09 -10.96
N ASP A 109 -0.79 -7.07 -12.29
CA ASP A 109 -1.68 -6.19 -13.06
C ASP A 109 -3.16 -6.52 -12.82
N LYS A 110 -3.49 -7.82 -12.80
CA LYS A 110 -4.81 -8.32 -12.44
C LYS A 110 -5.18 -7.93 -11.01
N PHE A 111 -4.26 -8.11 -10.06
CA PHE A 111 -4.52 -7.75 -8.67
C PHE A 111 -4.78 -6.24 -8.49
N VAL A 112 -4.07 -5.38 -9.24
CA VAL A 112 -4.33 -3.93 -9.26
C VAL A 112 -5.73 -3.62 -9.82
N ASP A 113 -6.19 -4.33 -10.85
CA ASP A 113 -7.55 -4.15 -11.39
C ASP A 113 -8.65 -4.64 -10.44
N ASP A 114 -8.40 -5.74 -9.73
CA ASP A 114 -9.29 -6.24 -8.68
C ASP A 114 -9.38 -5.19 -7.53
N CYS A 115 -8.24 -4.65 -7.08
CA CYS A 115 -8.16 -3.56 -6.10
C CYS A 115 -8.83 -2.27 -6.58
N LYS A 116 -8.68 -1.91 -7.86
CA LYS A 116 -9.33 -0.73 -8.45
C LYS A 116 -10.85 -0.79 -8.27
N SER A 117 -11.44 -1.96 -8.47
CA SER A 117 -12.87 -2.18 -8.33
C SER A 117 -13.29 -2.23 -6.85
N GLN A 118 -12.54 -2.97 -6.03
CA GLN A 118 -12.83 -3.16 -4.61
C GLN A 118 -12.75 -1.86 -3.80
N TYR A 119 -11.74 -1.03 -4.07
CA TYR A 119 -11.43 0.18 -3.32
C TYR A 119 -11.88 1.47 -4.03
N ALA A 120 -12.67 1.35 -5.11
CA ALA A 120 -13.15 2.47 -5.91
C ALA A 120 -12.02 3.43 -6.34
N LEU A 121 -10.96 2.91 -6.96
CA LEU A 121 -9.81 3.71 -7.37
C LEU A 121 -9.96 4.26 -8.79
N GLU A 122 -9.54 5.51 -9.00
CA GLU A 122 -9.25 6.09 -10.29
C GLU A 122 -7.75 5.89 -10.58
N VAL A 123 -7.41 4.73 -11.17
CA VAL A 123 -6.02 4.35 -11.45
C VAL A 123 -5.55 4.92 -12.79
N VAL A 124 -4.55 5.79 -12.75
CA VAL A 124 -3.77 6.22 -13.92
C VAL A 124 -2.49 5.39 -14.00
N ARG A 125 -2.40 4.55 -15.05
CA ARG A 125 -1.25 3.65 -15.26
C ARG A 125 -0.21 4.34 -16.14
N LEU A 126 1.03 4.48 -15.66
CA LEU A 126 2.12 5.17 -16.37
C LEU A 126 3.39 4.32 -16.43
N PRO A 127 4.16 4.36 -17.53
CA PRO A 127 5.40 3.62 -17.67
C PRO A 127 6.54 4.24 -16.85
N PRO A 128 7.61 3.49 -16.57
CA PRO A 128 8.83 4.06 -15.99
C PRO A 128 9.54 5.00 -17.00
N PRO A 129 10.42 5.90 -16.53
CA PRO A 129 10.91 6.02 -15.15
C PRO A 129 9.95 6.76 -14.22
N LEU A 130 10.11 6.55 -12.92
CA LEU A 130 9.21 7.07 -11.88
C LEU A 130 9.04 8.59 -11.96
N LYS A 131 10.13 9.34 -12.16
CA LYS A 131 10.11 10.80 -12.17
C LYS A 131 9.21 11.34 -13.30
N GLU A 132 9.37 10.83 -14.51
CA GLU A 132 8.60 11.22 -15.69
C GLU A 132 7.13 10.80 -15.56
N ALA A 133 6.87 9.65 -14.93
CA ALA A 133 5.50 9.22 -14.63
C ALA A 133 4.81 10.19 -13.66
N PHE A 134 5.48 10.60 -12.57
CA PHE A 134 4.92 11.59 -11.65
C PHE A 134 4.74 12.96 -12.32
N ASP A 135 5.68 13.39 -13.16
CA ASP A 135 5.59 14.65 -13.90
C ASP A 135 4.36 14.67 -14.82
N HIS A 136 4.17 13.61 -15.60
CA HIS A 136 3.00 13.43 -16.44
C HIS A 136 1.70 13.40 -15.61
N TYR A 137 1.68 12.64 -14.51
CA TYR A 137 0.49 12.52 -13.65
C TYR A 137 0.09 13.88 -13.07
N LEU A 138 1.05 14.67 -12.59
CA LEU A 138 0.78 15.99 -12.01
C LEU A 138 0.38 17.02 -13.08
N GLY A 139 0.84 16.86 -14.32
CA GLY A 139 0.33 17.64 -15.45
C GLY A 139 -1.13 17.33 -15.81
N LEU A 140 -1.61 16.10 -15.57
CA LEU A 140 -3.02 15.74 -15.72
C LEU A 140 -3.88 16.14 -14.51
N HIS A 141 -3.26 16.27 -13.34
CA HIS A 141 -3.92 16.54 -12.07
C HIS A 141 -3.23 17.68 -11.32
N GLU A 142 -3.27 18.89 -11.90
CA GLU A 142 -2.55 20.08 -11.42
C GLU A 142 -2.91 20.53 -10.00
N ASN A 143 -4.03 20.05 -9.46
CA ASN A 143 -4.49 20.30 -8.09
C ASN A 143 -3.84 19.40 -7.04
N ILE A 144 -3.15 18.32 -7.43
CA ILE A 144 -2.50 17.42 -6.46
C ILE A 144 -1.31 18.13 -5.79
N ARG A 145 -1.24 17.99 -4.47
CA ARG A 145 -0.19 18.56 -3.61
C ARG A 145 0.47 17.52 -2.72
N ALA A 146 -0.23 16.43 -2.40
CA ALA A 146 0.27 15.36 -1.55
C ALA A 146 -0.01 13.99 -2.15
N ILE A 147 0.98 13.09 -2.07
CA ILE A 147 0.85 11.70 -2.53
C ILE A 147 1.28 10.77 -1.40
N LEU A 148 0.40 9.84 -1.04
CA LEU A 148 0.71 8.77 -0.09
C LEU A 148 1.57 7.70 -0.79
N VAL A 149 2.69 7.33 -0.17
CA VAL A 149 3.66 6.37 -0.71
C VAL A 149 3.95 5.27 0.30
N GLY A 150 3.73 4.01 -0.13
CA GLY A 150 3.91 2.82 0.69
C GLY A 150 5.36 2.34 0.74
N ILE A 151 6.25 3.14 1.35
CA ILE A 151 7.67 2.82 1.58
C ILE A 151 7.92 2.63 3.08
N ARG A 152 8.83 1.71 3.42
CA ARG A 152 9.27 1.41 4.80
C ARG A 152 10.73 1.80 5.03
N ARG A 153 11.15 1.91 6.29
CA ARG A 153 12.55 2.21 6.70
C ARG A 153 13.56 1.25 6.08
N THR A 154 13.16 -0.01 5.95
CA THR A 154 13.97 -1.13 5.46
C THR A 154 14.03 -1.21 3.92
N ASP A 155 13.22 -0.42 3.22
CA ASP A 155 13.28 -0.34 1.76
C ASP A 155 14.49 0.46 1.27
N PRO A 156 14.95 0.22 0.03
CA PRO A 156 15.95 1.08 -0.61
C PRO A 156 15.51 2.54 -0.56
N TYR A 157 16.43 3.41 -0.14
CA TYR A 157 16.22 4.85 0.06
C TYR A 157 15.28 5.24 1.22
N GLY A 158 14.72 4.27 1.96
CA GLY A 158 13.77 4.51 3.07
C GLY A 158 14.42 4.95 4.39
N SER A 159 15.67 4.57 4.64
CA SER A 159 16.31 4.68 5.95
C SER A 159 16.30 6.08 6.59
N LYS A 160 16.38 7.15 5.78
CA LYS A 160 16.45 8.55 6.26
C LYS A 160 15.19 9.36 6.02
N LEU A 161 14.12 8.74 5.50
CA LEU A 161 12.89 9.47 5.17
C LEU A 161 12.19 9.98 6.43
N SER A 162 11.45 11.07 6.26
CA SER A 162 10.49 11.57 7.26
C SER A 162 9.07 11.16 6.90
N TYR A 163 8.10 11.23 7.82
CA TYR A 163 6.69 10.96 7.49
C TYR A 163 6.13 11.90 6.43
N TYR A 164 6.67 13.12 6.38
CA TYR A 164 6.35 14.16 5.42
C TYR A 164 7.63 14.68 4.81
N GLU A 165 7.76 14.56 3.50
CA GLU A 165 8.95 15.02 2.81
C GLU A 165 8.61 15.53 1.42
N LYS A 166 8.97 16.79 1.13
CA LYS A 166 8.91 17.28 -0.24
C LYS A 166 9.77 16.40 -1.14
N THR A 167 9.40 16.28 -2.40
CA THR A 167 10.23 15.64 -3.40
C THR A 167 11.59 16.34 -3.54
N ASP A 168 12.59 15.56 -3.95
CA ASP A 168 13.97 16.04 -4.06
C ASP A 168 14.13 17.01 -5.24
N HIS A 169 15.19 17.82 -5.23
CA HIS A 169 15.47 18.75 -6.32
C HIS A 169 15.49 18.03 -7.68
N GLY A 170 14.72 18.57 -8.62
CA GLY A 170 14.59 18.04 -9.97
C GLY A 170 13.51 16.98 -10.13
N TRP A 171 12.79 16.59 -9.08
CA TRP A 171 11.49 15.90 -9.21
C TRP A 171 10.36 16.93 -9.35
N PRO A 172 9.20 16.56 -9.92
CA PRO A 172 8.03 17.42 -9.83
C PRO A 172 7.66 17.65 -8.35
N GLU A 173 7.20 18.86 -8.02
CA GLU A 173 6.99 19.27 -6.63
C GLU A 173 5.69 18.68 -6.06
N PHE A 174 5.80 17.86 -5.02
CA PHE A 174 4.68 17.44 -4.18
C PHE A 174 5.19 16.98 -2.80
N MET A 175 4.28 16.90 -1.83
CA MET A 175 4.53 16.31 -0.52
C MET A 175 4.40 14.79 -0.59
N ARG A 176 5.46 14.06 -0.25
CA ARG A 176 5.36 12.62 0.00
C ARG A 176 4.89 12.39 1.43
N VAL A 177 3.84 11.60 1.59
CA VAL A 177 3.34 11.16 2.89
C VAL A 177 3.64 9.67 3.03
N HIS A 178 4.27 9.26 4.12
CA HIS A 178 4.74 7.88 4.34
C HIS A 178 4.06 7.23 5.57
N PRO A 179 2.76 6.86 5.51
CA PRO A 179 2.04 6.35 6.68
C PRO A 179 2.59 5.04 7.23
N VAL A 180 3.19 4.21 6.37
CA VAL A 180 3.69 2.88 6.73
C VAL A 180 5.21 2.85 6.98
N LEU A 181 5.85 4.01 7.10
CA LEU A 181 7.32 4.12 7.14
C LEU A 181 7.99 3.23 8.19
N GLU A 182 7.39 3.10 9.37
CA GLU A 182 7.98 2.38 10.50
C GLU A 182 7.54 0.92 10.59
N TRP A 183 6.74 0.42 9.65
CA TRP A 183 6.27 -0.96 9.66
C TRP A 183 7.40 -1.95 9.36
N HIS A 184 7.38 -3.08 10.06
CA HIS A 184 8.23 -4.24 9.77
C HIS A 184 7.50 -5.28 8.91
N TYR A 185 8.27 -6.12 8.23
CA TYR A 185 7.75 -7.13 7.31
C TYR A 185 6.68 -8.03 7.96
N VAL A 186 6.96 -8.53 9.17
CA VAL A 186 6.03 -9.39 9.92
C VAL A 186 4.74 -8.67 10.34
N GLU A 187 4.79 -7.35 10.55
CA GLU A 187 3.63 -6.55 10.94
C GLU A 187 2.69 -6.35 9.74
N ILE A 188 3.25 -6.15 8.54
CA ILE A 188 2.49 -6.10 7.28
C ILE A 188 1.71 -7.40 7.08
N TRP A 189 2.37 -8.55 7.25
CA TRP A 189 1.72 -9.85 7.07
C TRP A 189 0.73 -10.18 8.18
N ASP A 190 1.04 -9.87 9.44
CA ASP A 190 0.09 -10.05 10.53
C ASP A 190 -1.22 -9.28 10.27
N PHE A 191 -1.12 -8.06 9.74
CA PHE A 191 -2.29 -7.28 9.31
C PHE A 191 -3.03 -7.95 8.16
N LEU A 192 -2.35 -8.26 7.05
CA LEU A 192 -3.01 -8.83 5.87
C LEU A 192 -3.65 -10.20 6.15
N LEU A 193 -2.98 -11.07 6.89
CA LEU A 193 -3.48 -12.40 7.23
C LEU A 193 -4.71 -12.34 8.14
N PHE A 194 -4.71 -11.48 9.16
CA PHE A 194 -5.86 -11.37 10.06
C PHE A 194 -7.07 -10.73 9.40
N THR A 195 -6.83 -9.74 8.55
CA THR A 195 -7.91 -9.01 7.91
C THR A 195 -8.56 -9.83 6.79
N GLU A 196 -7.90 -10.90 6.34
CA GLU A 196 -8.33 -11.80 5.27
C GLU A 196 -8.65 -11.05 3.97
N VAL A 197 -8.03 -9.88 3.77
CA VAL A 197 -8.13 -9.14 2.52
C VAL A 197 -7.34 -9.87 1.44
N PRO A 198 -7.84 -9.97 0.20
CA PRO A 198 -7.09 -10.58 -0.88
C PRO A 198 -5.78 -9.83 -1.10
N TYR A 199 -4.67 -10.53 -1.26
CA TYR A 199 -3.38 -9.96 -1.66
C TYR A 199 -2.87 -10.64 -2.94
N CYS A 200 -1.84 -10.08 -3.59
CA CYS A 200 -1.32 -10.63 -4.84
C CYS A 200 -0.88 -12.11 -4.66
N PRO A 201 -1.38 -13.06 -5.48
CA PRO A 201 -1.17 -14.50 -5.26
C PRO A 201 0.28 -14.95 -5.43
N LEU A 202 1.16 -14.11 -6.00
CA LEU A 202 2.60 -14.40 -6.04
C LEU A 202 3.20 -14.53 -4.65
N TYR A 203 2.65 -13.84 -3.65
CA TYR A 203 3.13 -13.97 -2.27
C TYR A 203 2.95 -15.39 -1.72
N ASP A 204 1.87 -16.10 -2.08
CA ASP A 204 1.68 -17.50 -1.67
C ASP A 204 2.67 -18.45 -2.37
N GLN A 205 3.26 -18.02 -3.48
CA GLN A 205 4.23 -18.80 -4.25
C GLN A 205 5.68 -18.58 -3.80
N GLY A 206 5.90 -17.79 -2.74
CA GLY A 206 7.21 -17.51 -2.15
C GLY A 206 7.93 -16.28 -2.70
N TYR A 207 7.25 -15.42 -3.47
CA TYR A 207 7.78 -14.10 -3.79
C TYR A 207 7.62 -13.16 -2.59
N THR A 208 8.67 -12.45 -2.16
CA THR A 208 8.59 -11.57 -0.97
C THR A 208 8.71 -10.08 -1.32
N SER A 209 9.24 -9.75 -2.52
CA SER A 209 9.33 -8.39 -3.06
C SER A 209 9.04 -8.39 -4.56
N LEU A 210 8.03 -7.66 -5.02
CA LEU A 210 7.52 -7.73 -6.41
C LEU A 210 8.00 -6.58 -7.30
N GLY A 211 8.49 -6.92 -8.49
CA GLY A 211 8.90 -5.96 -9.54
C GLY A 211 8.76 -6.63 -10.90
N GLY A 212 9.70 -6.42 -11.81
CA GLY A 212 9.60 -7.02 -13.14
C GLY A 212 9.88 -8.52 -13.12
N THR A 213 9.26 -9.26 -14.03
CA THR A 213 9.47 -10.71 -14.25
C THR A 213 10.94 -11.07 -14.52
N LYS A 214 11.74 -10.12 -15.03
CA LYS A 214 13.17 -10.32 -15.32
C LYS A 214 14.10 -10.07 -14.13
N ASN A 215 13.63 -9.40 -13.08
CA ASN A 215 14.46 -9.01 -11.94
C ASN A 215 13.89 -9.49 -10.59
N THR A 216 12.93 -10.40 -10.63
CA THR A 216 12.23 -10.91 -9.46
C THR A 216 12.18 -12.44 -9.52
N CYS A 217 12.61 -13.10 -8.45
CA CYS A 217 12.54 -14.55 -8.26
C CYS A 217 11.87 -14.88 -6.92
N LYS A 218 11.56 -16.16 -6.70
CA LYS A 218 11.10 -16.64 -5.39
C LYS A 218 12.23 -16.51 -4.37
N ASN A 219 11.88 -16.22 -3.11
CA ASN A 219 12.88 -16.02 -2.08
C ASN A 219 13.55 -17.35 -1.71
N PRO A 220 14.89 -17.48 -1.83
CA PRO A 220 15.60 -18.72 -1.53
C PRO A 220 15.48 -19.15 -0.06
N THR A 221 15.19 -18.24 0.87
CA THR A 221 15.02 -18.58 2.30
C THR A 221 13.70 -19.29 2.58
N LEU A 222 12.78 -19.28 1.62
CA LEU A 222 11.49 -19.96 1.67
C LEU A 222 11.51 -21.30 0.94
N GLU A 223 12.64 -21.69 0.36
CA GLU A 223 12.82 -22.97 -0.32
C GLU A 223 12.75 -24.15 0.68
N ARG A 224 12.05 -25.22 0.30
CA ARG A 224 12.06 -26.51 1.02
C ARG A 224 11.84 -27.67 0.03
N LEU A 225 12.16 -28.88 0.47
CA LEU A 225 11.84 -30.10 -0.27
C LEU A 225 10.48 -30.65 0.18
N ASP A 226 9.66 -31.08 -0.78
CA ASP A 226 8.46 -31.87 -0.50
C ASP A 226 8.81 -33.33 -0.14
N SER A 227 7.80 -34.15 0.16
CA SER A 227 7.98 -35.58 0.50
C SER A 227 8.58 -36.43 -0.63
N HIS A 228 8.61 -35.91 -1.86
CA HIS A 228 9.16 -36.58 -3.04
C HIS A 228 10.53 -36.02 -3.46
N GLY A 229 11.07 -35.05 -2.70
CA GLY A 229 12.34 -34.40 -3.02
C GLY A 229 12.25 -33.30 -4.07
N ASN A 230 11.05 -32.81 -4.42
CA ASN A 230 10.89 -31.67 -5.32
C ASN A 230 11.05 -30.35 -4.55
N ILE A 231 11.64 -29.36 -5.20
CA ILE A 231 11.74 -28.00 -4.66
C ILE A 231 10.36 -27.33 -4.66
N ILE A 232 9.93 -26.88 -3.49
CA ILE A 232 8.74 -26.05 -3.29
C ILE A 232 9.11 -24.81 -2.47
N PHE A 233 8.26 -23.79 -2.53
CA PHE A 233 8.46 -22.55 -1.79
C PHE A 233 7.33 -22.34 -0.80
N ARG A 234 7.70 -21.90 0.40
CA ARG A 234 6.76 -21.45 1.43
C ARG A 234 6.22 -20.07 1.06
N PRO A 235 5.00 -19.72 1.50
CA PRO A 235 4.42 -18.41 1.27
C PRO A 235 5.23 -17.29 1.93
N ALA A 236 5.10 -16.08 1.39
CA ALA A 236 5.88 -14.91 1.78
C ALA A 236 5.78 -14.55 3.26
N TYR A 237 4.60 -14.76 3.86
CA TYR A 237 4.36 -14.46 5.28
C TYR A 237 5.09 -15.41 6.24
N GLU A 238 5.73 -16.48 5.76
CA GLU A 238 6.64 -17.31 6.57
C GLU A 238 8.07 -16.73 6.65
N LEU A 239 8.35 -15.60 5.99
CA LEU A 239 9.59 -14.86 6.18
C LEU A 239 9.46 -13.92 7.39
N GLU A 240 10.45 -13.93 8.29
CA GLU A 240 10.44 -13.09 9.50
C GLU A 240 11.41 -11.89 9.42
N ASP A 241 12.43 -11.99 8.57
CA ASP A 241 13.60 -11.12 8.55
C ASP A 241 13.50 -10.09 7.41
N ASP A 242 13.32 -8.81 7.75
CA ASP A 242 13.24 -7.70 6.79
C ASP A 242 14.44 -7.67 5.83
N ASP A 243 15.65 -7.96 6.33
CA ASP A 243 16.88 -7.89 5.52
C ASP A 243 16.91 -8.95 4.40
N LYS A 244 16.13 -10.02 4.57
CA LYS A 244 16.03 -11.12 3.60
C LYS A 244 14.91 -10.93 2.60
N GLU A 245 14.03 -9.95 2.77
CA GLU A 245 12.89 -9.72 1.90
C GLU A 245 13.30 -9.56 0.43
N ARG A 246 14.41 -8.85 0.20
CA ARG A 246 14.88 -8.49 -1.15
C ARG A 246 15.88 -9.47 -1.73
N LEU A 247 16.14 -10.62 -1.09
CA LEU A 247 16.87 -11.73 -1.71
C LEU A 247 16.14 -12.30 -2.94
N SER A 248 14.86 -11.97 -3.08
CA SER A 248 14.02 -12.21 -4.26
C SER A 248 14.29 -11.25 -5.44
N ARG A 249 15.28 -10.35 -5.35
CA ARG A 249 15.61 -9.36 -6.40
C ARG A 249 16.93 -9.69 -7.08
N ILE A 250 16.91 -9.77 -8.40
CA ILE A 250 18.11 -10.01 -9.23
C ILE A 250 18.56 -8.68 -9.84
N THR A 251 19.84 -8.34 -9.71
CA THR A 251 20.46 -7.18 -10.38
C THR A 251 20.75 -7.46 -11.84
#